data_AF-A0A150RXR2-F1
#
_entry.id   AF-A0A150RXR2-F1
#
_cell.length_a   1.000
_cell.length_b   1.000
_cell.length_c   1.000
_cell.angle_alpha   90.00
_cell.angle_beta   90.00
_cell.angle_gamma   90.00
#
_symmetry.space_group_name_H-M   'P 1'
#
loop_
_entity.id
_entity.type
_entity.pdbx_description
1 polymer ?
#
loop_
_entity_poly.entity_id
_entity_poly.type
_entity_poly.pdbx_seq_one_letter_code
_entity_poly.pdbx_strand_id
1 'polypeptide(L)'
;MNIRLPFSLLLAAASVIWLASCGDDESASTSAGSTAGGGAAAGGATASSGGTGGTTSGVTGASSGTTGGVAAGGTGDGGASTGETGTGSGGGGGGVEDVAPGIVKRSEGKLAESGLTVVSYGGYLNGESFQQDAIVSFGGYQYTAFWNTSRNVVLARRQLPTSAGGAAGPWQKFDFKDYRLSADDAHNTISLGIAPGDGTLHLAFDHHGSDLHYRRSVAGLLTDPEGASWSAASFSAVSSALVGSATVRLVTYPRFVTEPGGNRLLLSARLGESGSGDEHLWEYDAATHAWSSLGEYIEGTDASMNAYLHGLAYTRGGSRLHAAWCWRDTPDATTNHDLLYIYSDDHGRTWHNNAGDKVATSGATFVARDTAGLSVWSIGQNRGLINQEHMAVDASGRVHVLLSHLPDAEASNANFTNARTRSEFFHYVRGTDGTWTRHGLGLRVVQNFRGKLAISSTENVYAILPDLRIAGASPRDGYATWTLLDDADSGRFFSDPLIDAARLETSDELTVYYPQRSSVDIWGLEYALQ
;
A
#
# COMPACT_ATOMS: atom_id res chain seq x y z
N MET A 1 9.12 -70.47 -4.78
CA MET A 1 8.65 -69.82 -6.02
C MET A 1 7.35 -69.09 -5.66
N ASN A 2 7.35 -67.78 -5.33
CA ASN A 2 7.39 -66.60 -6.23
C ASN A 2 6.29 -66.70 -7.32
N ILE A 3 5.26 -65.85 -7.44
CA ILE A 3 5.12 -64.39 -7.21
C ILE A 3 3.63 -64.00 -7.02
N ARG A 4 3.41 -62.89 -6.29
CA ARG A 4 2.16 -62.13 -6.09
C ARG A 4 1.77 -61.29 -7.32
N LEU A 5 0.47 -61.00 -7.48
CA LEU A 5 -0.11 -59.67 -7.79
C LEU A 5 -1.65 -59.75 -7.75
N PRO A 6 -2.38 -58.84 -7.07
CA PRO A 6 -3.78 -58.57 -7.36
C PRO A 6 -3.97 -57.19 -8.00
N PHE A 7 -4.80 -57.13 -9.03
CA PHE A 7 -5.39 -55.89 -9.54
C PHE A 7 -6.49 -55.42 -8.58
N SER A 8 -6.46 -54.16 -8.18
CA SER A 8 -7.59 -53.45 -7.58
C SER A 8 -7.81 -52.17 -8.38
N LEU A 9 -8.98 -52.09 -9.01
CA LEU A 9 -9.54 -50.86 -9.56
C LEU A 9 -10.11 -50.07 -8.37
N LEU A 10 -9.55 -48.89 -8.08
CA LEU A 10 -10.19 -47.90 -7.21
C LEU A 10 -10.58 -46.70 -8.08
N LEU A 11 -11.90 -46.49 -8.20
CA LEU A 11 -12.49 -45.26 -8.71
C LEU A 11 -12.18 -44.15 -7.70
N ALA A 12 -11.36 -43.17 -8.09
CA ALA A 12 -11.14 -41.96 -7.31
C ALA A 12 -12.29 -40.99 -7.59
N ALA A 13 -13.29 -40.95 -6.71
CA ALA A 13 -14.23 -39.84 -6.63
C ALA A 13 -13.50 -38.66 -5.99
N ALA A 14 -13.25 -37.60 -6.77
CA ALA A 14 -12.74 -36.34 -6.26
C ALA A 14 -13.85 -35.63 -5.47
N SER A 15 -13.74 -35.64 -4.14
CA SER A 15 -14.60 -34.87 -3.26
C SER A 15 -14.25 -33.39 -3.40
N VAL A 16 -15.17 -32.61 -3.97
CA VAL A 16 -15.16 -31.15 -3.90
C VAL A 16 -15.42 -30.76 -2.44
N ILE A 17 -14.35 -30.42 -1.72
CA ILE A 17 -14.45 -29.85 -0.37
C ILE A 17 -14.89 -28.40 -0.53
N TRP A 18 -16.14 -28.12 -0.15
CA TRP A 18 -16.60 -26.77 0.12
C TRP A 18 -15.83 -26.26 1.35
N LEU A 19 -14.88 -25.37 1.13
CA LEU A 19 -14.26 -24.60 2.21
C LEU A 19 -15.29 -23.59 2.71
N ALA A 20 -15.75 -23.78 3.95
CA ALA A 20 -16.50 -22.77 4.67
C ALA A 20 -15.57 -21.56 4.89
N SER A 21 -15.91 -20.43 4.28
CA SER A 21 -15.32 -19.12 4.55
C SER A 21 -15.70 -18.72 5.97
N CYS A 22 -14.74 -18.70 6.89
CA CYS A 22 -14.93 -18.23 8.26
C CYS A 22 -15.32 -16.75 8.24
N GLY A 23 -16.41 -16.41 8.91
CA GLY A 23 -16.53 -15.11 9.57
C GLY A 23 -15.83 -15.27 10.91
N ASP A 24 -14.77 -14.51 11.13
CA ASP A 24 -13.97 -14.64 12.35
C ASP A 24 -14.52 -13.70 13.42
N ASP A 25 -15.11 -14.31 14.45
CA ASP A 25 -15.17 -13.73 15.79
C ASP A 25 -13.73 -13.66 16.32
N GLU A 26 -13.18 -12.45 16.46
CA GLU A 26 -11.94 -12.25 17.21
C GLU A 26 -12.20 -12.53 18.70
N SER A 27 -11.76 -13.68 19.20
CA SER A 27 -11.67 -13.91 20.64
C SER A 27 -10.38 -13.29 21.17
N ALA A 28 -10.50 -12.29 22.06
CA ALA A 28 -9.41 -11.65 22.77
C ALA A 28 -8.41 -12.66 23.35
N SER A 29 -7.14 -12.57 22.94
CA SER A 29 -6.08 -13.41 23.50
C SER A 29 -5.69 -12.91 24.89
N THR A 30 -6.03 -13.68 25.92
CA THR A 30 -5.51 -13.46 27.28
C THR A 30 -4.04 -13.89 27.35
N SER A 31 -3.17 -12.97 27.78
CA SER A 31 -1.75 -13.23 28.04
C SER A 31 -1.56 -14.29 29.14
N ALA A 32 -0.95 -15.43 28.79
CA ALA A 32 -0.49 -16.41 29.77
C ALA A 32 0.82 -15.93 30.42
N GLY A 33 0.71 -15.31 31.60
CA GLY A 33 1.84 -15.00 32.47
C GLY A 33 2.30 -16.24 33.24
N SER A 34 3.58 -16.57 33.13
CA SER A 34 4.25 -17.63 33.88
C SER A 34 4.25 -17.34 35.39
N THR A 35 3.81 -18.31 36.18
CA THR A 35 3.84 -18.30 37.64
C THR A 35 5.23 -18.70 38.16
N ALA A 36 5.79 -17.87 39.05
CA ALA A 36 6.76 -18.30 40.07
C ALA A 36 6.44 -17.54 41.34
N GLY A 37 6.13 -18.28 42.41
CA GLY A 37 5.41 -17.78 43.57
C GLY A 37 6.25 -17.16 44.69
N GLY A 38 5.52 -16.68 45.70
CA GLY A 38 6.00 -16.57 47.07
C GLY A 38 5.78 -15.20 47.73
N GLY A 39 4.92 -15.15 48.75
CA GLY A 39 5.05 -14.21 49.86
C GLY A 39 3.92 -13.21 50.05
N ALA A 40 3.02 -13.54 50.98
CA ALA A 40 1.98 -12.68 51.52
C ALA A 40 2.52 -11.48 52.32
N ALA A 41 1.81 -10.35 52.33
CA ALA A 41 1.36 -9.66 53.55
C ALA A 41 0.47 -8.45 53.22
N ALA A 42 -0.54 -8.27 54.06
CA ALA A 42 -1.61 -7.29 54.00
C ALA A 42 -1.18 -5.87 54.40
N GLY A 43 -1.99 -4.87 54.04
CA GLY A 43 -2.19 -3.69 54.89
C GLY A 43 -2.51 -2.38 54.16
N GLY A 44 -3.68 -1.82 54.46
CA GLY A 44 -3.79 -0.38 54.74
C GLY A 44 -4.39 0.52 53.65
N ALA A 45 -5.67 0.83 53.81
CA ALA A 45 -6.34 1.98 53.22
C ALA A 45 -5.71 3.32 53.66
N THR A 46 -5.84 4.37 52.84
CA THR A 46 -6.42 5.68 53.24
C THR A 46 -6.50 6.66 52.06
N ALA A 47 -7.58 7.44 52.08
CA ALA A 47 -7.95 8.49 51.15
C ALA A 47 -7.53 9.89 51.67
N SER A 48 -7.41 10.86 50.76
CA SER A 48 -7.72 12.32 50.87
C SER A 48 -6.99 13.05 49.72
N SER A 49 -7.59 13.85 48.83
CA SER A 49 -8.52 14.99 48.88
C SER A 49 -7.89 16.33 49.31
N GLY A 50 -7.97 17.32 48.41
CA GLY A 50 -7.78 18.76 48.66
C GLY A 50 -6.37 19.28 48.29
N GLY A 51 -6.16 20.44 47.66
CA GLY A 51 -7.05 21.53 47.31
C GLY A 51 -6.26 22.68 46.65
N THR A 52 -7.03 23.58 46.09
CA THR A 52 -6.76 24.84 45.36
C THR A 52 -5.79 25.86 45.98
N GLY A 53 -5.20 26.72 45.13
CA GLY A 53 -4.74 28.06 45.51
C GLY A 53 -3.84 28.73 44.46
N GLY A 54 -4.36 29.75 43.76
CA GLY A 54 -3.59 30.58 42.81
C GLY A 54 -2.86 31.76 43.47
N THR A 55 -2.04 32.47 42.68
CA THR A 55 -2.02 33.95 42.59
C THR A 55 -1.00 34.45 41.55
N THR A 56 -1.48 35.45 40.82
CA THR A 56 -0.86 36.46 39.94
C THR A 56 0.47 37.06 40.39
N SER A 57 1.31 37.44 39.42
CA SER A 57 1.79 38.83 39.21
C SER A 57 2.56 38.98 37.90
N GLY A 58 2.15 39.94 37.07
CA GLY A 58 2.92 40.42 35.91
C GLY A 58 3.77 41.63 36.26
N VAL A 59 4.83 41.86 35.47
CA VAL A 59 5.48 43.16 35.32
C VAL A 59 5.87 43.35 33.85
N THR A 60 5.47 44.52 33.36
CA THR A 60 5.68 45.17 32.06
C THR A 60 7.12 45.68 31.85
N GLY A 61 7.55 45.82 30.59
CA GLY A 61 8.69 46.69 30.23
C GLY A 61 9.05 46.66 28.74
N ALA A 62 8.77 47.76 28.05
CA ALA A 62 8.82 47.94 26.59
C ALA A 62 10.13 48.60 26.07
N SER A 63 10.18 48.73 24.73
CA SER A 63 10.80 49.80 23.88
C SER A 63 11.92 49.31 22.94
N SER A 64 11.64 49.21 21.62
CA SER A 64 11.97 50.16 20.53
C SER A 64 13.48 50.46 20.42
N GLY A 65 14.22 50.13 19.37
CA GLY A 65 13.98 50.34 17.93
C GLY A 65 14.84 51.52 17.47
N THR A 66 15.82 51.35 16.57
CA THR A 66 16.33 52.40 15.66
C THR A 66 17.17 51.78 14.52
N THR A 67 16.97 52.39 13.37
CA THR A 67 17.47 52.29 12.00
C THR A 67 18.98 52.40 11.76
N GLY A 68 19.44 51.88 10.62
CA GLY A 68 20.68 52.29 9.95
C GLY A 68 20.83 51.62 8.58
N GLY A 69 20.48 52.32 7.50
CA GLY A 69 20.71 51.88 6.12
C GLY A 69 22.01 52.43 5.54
N VAL A 70 22.52 51.78 4.49
CA VAL A 70 23.40 52.37 3.47
C VAL A 70 23.13 51.67 2.12
N ALA A 71 22.73 52.46 1.12
CA ALA A 71 22.71 52.17 -0.32
C ALA A 71 24.12 52.48 -0.91
N ALA A 72 24.55 52.23 -2.15
CA ALA A 72 23.91 52.08 -3.46
C ALA A 72 24.98 51.66 -4.50
N GLY A 73 24.52 51.29 -5.71
CA GLY A 73 25.27 51.36 -6.97
C GLY A 73 25.13 50.07 -7.79
N GLY A 74 24.43 49.96 -8.91
CA GLY A 74 23.82 50.94 -9.82
C GLY A 74 24.47 50.86 -11.20
N THR A 75 23.73 50.34 -12.20
CA THR A 75 23.73 50.57 -13.67
C THR A 75 23.04 49.35 -14.31
N GLY A 76 22.04 49.41 -15.19
CA GLY A 76 21.41 50.52 -15.92
C GLY A 76 21.39 50.20 -17.41
N ASP A 77 20.28 49.65 -17.93
CA ASP A 77 19.67 49.88 -19.26
C ASP A 77 18.43 48.98 -19.39
N GLY A 78 17.25 49.37 -19.86
CA GLY A 78 16.86 50.56 -20.61
C GLY A 78 16.30 50.17 -21.98
N GLY A 79 15.04 49.76 -22.08
CA GLY A 79 14.39 49.48 -23.37
C GLY A 79 12.89 49.23 -23.25
N ALA A 80 12.09 50.24 -23.60
CA ALA A 80 10.63 50.22 -23.58
C ALA A 80 10.04 49.97 -24.97
N SER A 81 8.90 49.26 -25.05
CA SER A 81 7.81 49.62 -25.98
C SER A 81 6.51 48.87 -25.65
N THR A 82 5.50 49.64 -25.26
CA THR A 82 4.07 49.64 -25.69
C THR A 82 3.39 48.31 -26.04
N GLY A 83 2.29 48.05 -25.34
CA GLY A 83 1.40 46.92 -25.60
C GLY A 83 0.43 47.12 -26.76
N GLU A 84 -0.13 45.99 -27.19
CA GLU A 84 -1.45 45.89 -27.80
C GLU A 84 -2.02 44.49 -27.52
N THR A 85 -3.33 44.47 -27.30
CA THR A 85 -4.16 43.33 -26.92
C THR A 85 -4.26 42.27 -28.02
N GLY A 86 -4.08 40.99 -27.66
CA GLY A 86 -4.31 39.85 -28.54
C GLY A 86 -4.66 38.60 -27.74
N THR A 87 -5.95 38.24 -27.77
CA THR A 87 -6.53 36.98 -27.29
C THR A 87 -5.94 35.78 -28.02
N GLY A 88 -5.53 34.73 -27.29
CA GLY A 88 -5.18 33.43 -27.86
C GLY A 88 -4.20 32.62 -27.03
N SER A 89 -4.59 32.19 -25.82
CA SER A 89 -3.83 31.19 -25.05
C SER A 89 -4.30 29.79 -25.46
N GLY A 90 -3.69 29.25 -26.51
CA GLY A 90 -3.65 27.80 -26.72
C GLY A 90 -2.58 27.23 -25.79
N GLY A 91 -2.99 26.75 -24.61
CA GLY A 91 -2.13 26.00 -23.71
C GLY A 91 -1.75 24.68 -24.36
N GLY A 92 -0.47 24.52 -24.68
CA GLY A 92 0.10 23.25 -25.13
C GLY A 92 0.16 22.26 -23.97
N GLY A 93 -0.93 21.54 -23.73
CA GLY A 93 -0.87 20.23 -23.09
C GLY A 93 -0.38 19.24 -24.15
N GLY A 94 0.76 18.58 -23.90
CA GLY A 94 1.20 17.47 -24.73
C GLY A 94 0.15 16.37 -24.64
N GLY A 95 -0.71 16.27 -25.66
CA GLY A 95 -1.69 15.20 -25.77
C GLY A 95 -0.94 13.89 -25.96
N VAL A 96 -0.99 13.05 -24.95
CA VAL A 96 -0.66 11.63 -25.08
C VAL A 96 -1.59 11.07 -26.15
N GLU A 97 -1.02 10.41 -27.16
CA GLU A 97 -1.79 9.84 -28.27
C GLU A 97 -2.83 8.84 -27.72
N ASP A 98 -4.08 8.94 -28.18
CA ASP A 98 -5.20 8.09 -27.73
C ASP A 98 -5.01 6.63 -28.20
N VAL A 99 -4.16 5.87 -27.50
CA VAL A 99 -3.90 4.45 -27.76
C VAL A 99 -4.91 3.59 -27.00
N ALA A 100 -5.58 2.67 -27.70
CA ALA A 100 -6.47 1.70 -27.06
C ALA A 100 -5.66 0.78 -26.11
N PRO A 101 -6.21 0.38 -24.96
CA PRO A 101 -5.47 -0.43 -24.01
C PRO A 101 -5.23 -1.81 -24.61
N GLY A 102 -3.96 -2.19 -24.73
CA GLY A 102 -3.53 -3.52 -25.15
C GLY A 102 -2.44 -4.02 -24.22
N ILE A 103 -2.43 -5.32 -23.95
CA ILE A 103 -1.40 -5.98 -23.15
C ILE A 103 -1.26 -7.42 -23.62
N VAL A 104 -0.03 -7.95 -23.62
CA VAL A 104 0.24 -9.33 -24.03
C VAL A 104 1.27 -9.96 -23.10
N LYS A 105 1.01 -11.20 -22.68
CA LYS A 105 1.99 -12.00 -21.95
C LYS A 105 3.16 -12.36 -22.86
N ARG A 106 4.38 -12.03 -22.43
CA ARG A 106 5.63 -12.29 -23.17
C ARG A 106 6.34 -13.53 -22.66
N SER A 107 6.40 -13.70 -21.35
CA SER A 107 7.06 -14.84 -20.71
C SER A 107 6.58 -15.01 -19.28
N GLU A 108 7.07 -16.06 -18.63
CA GLU A 108 6.93 -16.25 -17.20
C GLU A 108 8.14 -17.02 -16.66
N GLY A 109 8.40 -16.87 -15.37
CA GLY A 109 9.45 -17.62 -14.69
C GLY A 109 9.17 -17.79 -13.22
N LYS A 110 9.72 -18.86 -12.64
CA LYS A 110 9.63 -19.08 -11.20
C LYS A 110 10.55 -18.09 -10.46
N LEU A 111 9.92 -17.25 -9.65
CA LEU A 111 10.58 -16.39 -8.69
C LEU A 111 11.00 -17.18 -7.46
N ALA A 112 10.19 -18.15 -7.02
CA ALA A 112 10.52 -19.06 -5.93
C ALA A 112 10.00 -20.47 -6.21
N GLU A 113 10.68 -21.46 -5.63
CA GLU A 113 10.23 -22.87 -5.53
C GLU A 113 10.11 -23.30 -4.06
N SER A 114 9.98 -22.32 -3.18
CA SER A 114 10.04 -22.49 -1.73
C SER A 114 9.23 -21.43 -0.98
N GLY A 115 8.28 -20.78 -1.64
CA GLY A 115 7.36 -19.84 -1.01
C GLY A 115 6.47 -20.53 0.03
N LEU A 116 6.35 -19.92 1.19
CA LEU A 116 5.45 -20.38 2.24
C LEU A 116 3.99 -20.13 1.83
N THR A 117 3.14 -21.14 1.96
CA THR A 117 1.71 -21.13 1.57
C THR A 117 0.79 -21.22 2.79
N VAL A 118 0.93 -20.28 3.71
CA VAL A 118 0.01 -20.14 4.85
C VAL A 118 -1.29 -19.53 4.35
N VAL A 119 -2.43 -20.15 4.69
CA VAL A 119 -3.77 -19.63 4.37
C VAL A 119 -4.42 -19.09 5.62
N SER A 120 -4.73 -17.80 5.64
CA SER A 120 -5.61 -17.17 6.64
C SER A 120 -6.21 -15.90 6.05
N TYR A 121 -7.35 -15.45 6.55
CA TYR A 121 -8.03 -14.21 6.11
C TYR A 121 -8.31 -14.07 4.61
N GLY A 122 -8.40 -15.20 3.90
CA GLY A 122 -8.83 -15.28 2.52
C GLY A 122 -7.76 -15.75 1.55
N GLY A 123 -6.47 -15.50 1.80
CA GLY A 123 -5.40 -15.75 0.84
C GLY A 123 -4.10 -16.32 1.41
N TYR A 124 -3.09 -16.37 0.53
CA TYR A 124 -1.73 -16.80 0.85
C TYR A 124 -0.90 -15.63 1.35
N LEU A 125 -0.17 -15.86 2.44
CA LEU A 125 0.78 -14.90 3.04
C LEU A 125 1.69 -14.20 2.01
N ASN A 126 2.20 -14.93 1.02
CA ASN A 126 2.99 -14.39 -0.08
C ASN A 126 2.09 -14.01 -1.26
N GLY A 127 1.12 -13.12 -1.05
CA GLY A 127 0.06 -12.89 -2.03
C GLY A 127 -1.10 -12.03 -1.53
N GLU A 128 -0.86 -11.14 -0.56
CA GLU A 128 -1.93 -10.27 -0.05
C GLU A 128 -1.75 -8.86 -0.60
N SER A 129 -2.82 -8.22 -1.05
CA SER A 129 -2.79 -6.87 -1.65
C SER A 129 -2.19 -5.78 -0.77
N PHE A 130 -2.16 -5.97 0.55
CA PHE A 130 -1.49 -5.07 1.50
C PHE A 130 0.01 -5.38 1.71
N GLN A 131 0.58 -6.32 0.96
CA GLN A 131 2.02 -6.49 0.76
C GLN A 131 2.53 -5.43 -0.23
N GLN A 132 2.97 -4.27 0.27
CA GLN A 132 3.23 -3.07 -0.53
C GLN A 132 4.66 -2.52 -0.31
N ASP A 133 5.61 -2.70 -1.24
CA ASP A 133 5.55 -3.54 -2.44
C ASP A 133 6.16 -4.94 -2.22
N ALA A 134 5.63 -5.95 -2.91
CA ALA A 134 6.21 -7.30 -2.94
C ALA A 134 7.25 -7.47 -4.05
N ILE A 135 7.11 -6.69 -5.12
CA ILE A 135 8.00 -6.67 -6.28
C ILE A 135 8.07 -5.23 -6.80
N VAL A 136 9.28 -4.74 -7.06
CA VAL A 136 9.49 -3.35 -7.46
C VAL A 136 10.77 -3.23 -8.29
N SER A 137 10.72 -2.43 -9.36
CA SER A 137 11.87 -2.12 -10.21
C SER A 137 12.51 -0.79 -9.88
N PHE A 138 13.84 -0.74 -9.90
CA PHE A 138 14.63 0.47 -9.73
C PHE A 138 16.04 0.28 -10.30
N GLY A 139 16.59 1.31 -10.96
CA GLY A 139 18.01 1.33 -11.36
C GLY A 139 18.43 0.19 -12.29
N GLY A 140 17.54 -0.31 -13.17
CA GLY A 140 17.84 -1.43 -14.07
C GLY A 140 17.80 -2.82 -13.42
N TYR A 141 17.36 -2.90 -12.16
CA TYR A 141 17.11 -4.14 -11.45
C TYR A 141 15.66 -4.22 -11.01
N GLN A 142 15.21 -5.44 -10.76
CA GLN A 142 13.95 -5.72 -10.08
C GLN A 142 14.23 -6.46 -8.78
N TYR A 143 13.50 -6.09 -7.74
CA TYR A 143 13.65 -6.57 -6.38
C TYR A 143 12.34 -7.20 -5.91
N THR A 144 12.42 -8.24 -5.11
CA THR A 144 11.25 -8.91 -4.51
C THR A 144 11.61 -9.57 -3.20
N ALA A 145 10.63 -9.69 -2.31
CA ALA A 145 10.78 -10.41 -1.06
C ALA A 145 9.58 -11.33 -0.80
N PHE A 146 9.86 -12.46 -0.17
CA PHE A 146 8.85 -13.47 0.18
C PHE A 146 9.30 -14.30 1.38
N TRP A 147 8.35 -14.87 2.11
CA TRP A 147 8.61 -15.87 3.13
C TRP A 147 8.88 -17.23 2.50
N ASN A 148 9.98 -17.87 2.85
CA ASN A 148 10.23 -19.24 2.41
C ASN A 148 9.64 -20.29 3.36
N THR A 149 9.66 -21.56 2.95
CA THR A 149 9.19 -22.71 3.77
C THR A 149 9.97 -22.92 5.07
N SER A 150 11.15 -22.30 5.22
CA SER A 150 11.88 -22.24 6.49
C SER A 150 11.48 -21.06 7.38
N ARG A 151 10.44 -20.32 6.99
CA ARG A 151 9.91 -19.12 7.65
C ARG A 151 10.89 -17.95 7.69
N ASN A 152 11.87 -17.92 6.80
CA ASN A 152 12.81 -16.79 6.68
C ASN A 152 12.34 -15.83 5.58
N VAL A 153 12.63 -14.53 5.75
CA VAL A 153 12.51 -13.57 4.66
C VAL A 153 13.59 -13.90 3.63
N VAL A 154 13.19 -14.17 2.39
CA VAL A 154 14.07 -14.21 1.22
C VAL A 154 14.01 -12.88 0.53
N LEU A 155 15.17 -12.29 0.27
CA LEU A 155 15.30 -11.14 -0.60
C LEU A 155 15.97 -11.56 -1.91
N ALA A 156 15.40 -11.14 -3.03
CA ALA A 156 15.87 -11.49 -4.34
C ALA A 156 15.96 -10.26 -5.25
N ARG A 157 16.95 -10.25 -6.14
CA ARG A 157 17.06 -9.29 -7.25
C ARG A 157 17.36 -9.98 -8.56
N ARG A 158 17.00 -9.38 -9.68
CA ARG A 158 17.49 -9.74 -11.01
C ARG A 158 17.74 -8.49 -11.83
N GLN A 159 18.70 -8.58 -12.75
CA GLN A 159 18.94 -7.51 -13.71
C GLN A 159 17.84 -7.52 -14.77
N LEU A 160 17.27 -6.35 -15.05
CA LEU A 160 16.32 -6.17 -16.14
C LEU A 160 17.05 -5.98 -17.48
N PRO A 161 16.42 -6.32 -18.60
CA PRO A 161 17.01 -6.06 -19.91
C PRO A 161 17.17 -4.54 -20.13
N THR A 162 18.22 -4.15 -20.84
CA THR A 162 18.44 -2.74 -21.21
C THR A 162 17.52 -2.25 -22.34
N SER A 163 16.81 -3.18 -23.00
CA SER A 163 15.85 -2.91 -24.06
C SER A 163 14.55 -3.67 -23.80
N ALA A 164 13.42 -3.03 -24.09
CA ALA A 164 12.10 -3.64 -24.00
C ALA A 164 12.03 -4.97 -24.78
N GLY A 165 11.31 -5.95 -24.21
CA GLY A 165 11.17 -7.29 -24.77
C GLY A 165 12.39 -8.20 -24.59
N GLY A 166 13.47 -7.72 -23.97
CA GLY A 166 14.61 -8.56 -23.61
C GLY A 166 14.29 -9.52 -22.46
N ALA A 167 15.09 -10.59 -22.32
CA ALA A 167 14.98 -11.48 -21.17
C ALA A 167 15.69 -10.87 -19.95
N ALA A 168 15.03 -10.87 -18.80
CA ALA A 168 15.67 -10.53 -17.53
C ALA A 168 16.71 -11.59 -17.15
N GLY A 169 17.74 -11.18 -16.40
CA GLY A 169 18.75 -12.07 -15.85
C GLY A 169 18.19 -13.04 -14.80
N PRO A 170 19.00 -14.01 -14.34
CA PRO A 170 18.59 -14.94 -13.29
C PRO A 170 18.40 -14.23 -11.95
N TRP A 171 17.48 -14.74 -11.13
CA TRP A 171 17.30 -14.28 -9.76
C TRP A 171 18.50 -14.60 -8.86
N GLN A 172 19.06 -13.58 -8.22
CA GLN A 172 20.05 -13.68 -7.15
C GLN A 172 19.35 -13.55 -5.81
N LYS A 173 19.49 -14.54 -4.92
CA LYS A 173 18.69 -14.64 -3.69
C LYS A 173 19.58 -14.92 -2.47
N PHE A 174 19.15 -14.44 -1.32
CA PHE A 174 19.63 -14.89 -0.01
C PHE A 174 18.50 -14.80 1.01
N ASP A 175 18.59 -15.57 2.09
CA ASP A 175 17.64 -15.54 3.19
C ASP A 175 18.24 -14.91 4.45
N PHE A 176 17.44 -14.11 5.15
CA PHE A 176 17.77 -13.60 6.47
C PHE A 176 17.49 -14.67 7.52
N LYS A 177 18.53 -15.12 8.23
CA LYS A 177 18.45 -16.23 9.19
C LYS A 177 18.35 -15.80 10.65
N ASP A 178 18.39 -14.50 10.89
CA ASP A 178 18.31 -13.84 12.19
C ASP A 178 16.87 -13.57 12.65
N TYR A 179 15.87 -13.89 11.81
CA TYR A 179 14.46 -13.74 12.13
C TYR A 179 13.63 -14.83 11.43
N ARG A 180 12.56 -15.29 12.09
CA ARG A 180 11.59 -16.22 11.53
C ARG A 180 10.19 -15.67 11.72
N LEU A 181 9.34 -15.85 10.70
CA LEU A 181 7.90 -15.57 10.77
C LEU A 181 7.33 -16.13 12.08
N SER A 182 6.62 -15.30 12.81
CA SER A 182 6.12 -15.57 14.16
C SER A 182 4.89 -16.47 14.15
N ALA A 183 3.95 -16.24 13.23
CA ALA A 183 2.64 -16.91 13.20
C ALA A 183 2.23 -17.32 11.77
N ASP A 184 1.32 -18.29 11.68
CA ASP A 184 0.65 -18.62 10.42
C ASP A 184 -0.50 -17.62 10.20
N ASP A 185 -0.14 -16.38 9.90
CA ASP A 185 -1.06 -15.25 9.75
C ASP A 185 -0.72 -14.45 8.48
N ALA A 186 -1.68 -14.29 7.57
CA ALA A 186 -1.51 -13.64 6.28
C ALA A 186 -1.35 -12.12 6.41
N HIS A 187 -1.67 -11.52 7.57
CA HIS A 187 -1.35 -10.13 7.87
C HIS A 187 0.16 -9.86 7.87
N ASN A 188 0.96 -10.89 8.16
CA ASN A 188 2.39 -10.82 8.43
C ASN A 188 3.25 -10.73 7.15
N THR A 189 2.77 -9.98 6.17
CA THR A 189 3.39 -9.73 4.85
C THR A 189 4.77 -9.05 4.95
N ILE A 190 5.44 -8.90 3.80
CA ILE A 190 6.72 -8.17 3.68
C ILE A 190 6.54 -6.98 2.73
N SER A 191 6.78 -5.78 3.23
CA SER A 191 6.74 -4.54 2.45
C SER A 191 8.14 -4.06 2.10
N LEU A 192 8.39 -3.78 0.81
CA LEU A 192 9.62 -3.18 0.31
C LEU A 192 9.48 -1.68 0.13
N GLY A 193 10.51 -0.93 0.51
CA GLY A 193 10.62 0.51 0.28
C GLY A 193 11.96 0.86 -0.35
N ILE A 194 11.95 1.73 -1.35
CA ILE A 194 13.16 2.20 -2.03
C ILE A 194 13.36 3.67 -1.69
N ALA A 195 14.55 4.05 -1.22
CA ALA A 195 14.95 5.44 -1.08
C ALA A 195 15.95 5.78 -2.20
N PRO A 196 15.51 6.40 -3.32
CA PRO A 196 16.38 6.67 -4.46
C PRO A 196 17.58 7.56 -4.13
N GLY A 197 17.40 8.54 -3.24
CA GLY A 197 18.40 9.57 -2.94
C GLY A 197 19.68 9.03 -2.32
N ASP A 198 19.63 7.92 -1.58
CA ASP A 198 20.81 7.25 -1.03
C ASP A 198 20.95 5.79 -1.48
N GLY A 199 20.05 5.31 -2.33
CA GLY A 199 20.07 3.95 -2.85
C GLY A 199 19.88 2.88 -1.77
N THR A 200 19.17 3.17 -0.68
CA THR A 200 18.85 2.17 0.34
C THR A 200 17.55 1.41 0.04
N LEU A 201 17.54 0.10 0.35
CA LEU A 201 16.36 -0.75 0.37
C LEU A 201 15.90 -0.94 1.81
N HIS A 202 14.61 -0.74 2.04
CA HIS A 202 13.94 -0.83 3.34
C HIS A 202 12.96 -2.00 3.34
N LEU A 203 12.87 -2.70 4.46
CA LEU A 203 11.96 -3.82 4.65
C LEU A 203 11.22 -3.67 5.98
N ALA A 204 9.92 -3.87 5.97
CA ALA A 204 9.09 -4.07 7.16
C ALA A 204 8.28 -5.36 6.98
N PHE A 205 8.22 -6.21 8.00
CA PHE A 205 7.60 -7.53 7.88
C PHE A 205 7.07 -8.11 9.21
N ASP A 206 6.18 -9.10 9.13
CA ASP A 206 5.68 -9.83 10.31
C ASP A 206 4.87 -8.96 11.30
N HIS A 207 3.83 -8.29 10.78
CA HIS A 207 3.03 -7.29 11.48
C HIS A 207 1.54 -7.62 11.55
N HIS A 208 1.08 -7.98 12.75
CA HIS A 208 -0.33 -7.97 13.14
C HIS A 208 -0.42 -7.56 14.62
N GLY A 209 -0.42 -6.25 14.86
CA GLY A 209 -0.38 -5.70 16.23
C GLY A 209 0.95 -5.94 16.95
N SER A 210 2.05 -6.16 16.24
CA SER A 210 3.37 -6.46 16.82
C SER A 210 4.28 -5.23 16.93
N ASP A 211 5.36 -5.34 17.69
CA ASP A 211 6.44 -4.34 17.62
C ASP A 211 7.03 -4.31 16.19
N LEU A 212 7.54 -3.16 15.75
CA LEU A 212 8.11 -3.04 14.41
C LEU A 212 9.23 -4.08 14.19
N HIS A 213 9.29 -4.64 12.99
CA HIS A 213 10.38 -5.48 12.53
C HIS A 213 10.87 -4.87 11.23
N TYR A 214 11.86 -4.00 11.38
CA TYR A 214 12.38 -3.19 10.30
C TYR A 214 13.86 -3.48 10.11
N ARG A 215 14.30 -3.50 8.85
CA ARG A 215 15.72 -3.43 8.50
C ARG A 215 15.89 -2.62 7.24
N ARG A 216 17.11 -2.11 7.04
CA ARG A 216 17.51 -1.44 5.80
C ARG A 216 18.86 -1.91 5.32
N SER A 217 19.14 -1.69 4.04
CA SER A 217 20.47 -1.88 3.49
C SER A 217 21.43 -0.76 3.89
N VAL A 218 22.72 -1.00 3.61
CA VAL A 218 23.71 0.07 3.45
C VAL A 218 23.32 1.02 2.31
N ALA A 219 23.79 2.27 2.39
CA ALA A 219 23.65 3.25 1.31
C ALA A 219 24.40 2.78 0.06
N GLY A 220 23.87 3.15 -1.10
CA GLY A 220 24.40 2.78 -2.42
C GLY A 220 24.01 1.38 -2.90
N LEU A 221 23.32 0.54 -2.11
CA LEU A 221 22.98 -0.83 -2.53
C LEU A 221 22.23 -0.88 -3.87
N LEU A 222 21.33 0.09 -4.08
CA LEU A 222 20.46 0.16 -5.26
C LEU A 222 21.03 1.04 -6.38
N THR A 223 21.87 2.03 -6.06
CA THR A 223 22.42 3.00 -7.02
C THR A 223 23.85 2.68 -7.46
N ASP A 224 24.55 1.83 -6.72
CA ASP A 224 25.85 1.23 -7.05
C ASP A 224 25.80 -0.30 -6.82
N PRO A 225 25.04 -1.03 -7.66
CA PRO A 225 24.78 -2.46 -7.46
C PRO A 225 26.01 -3.35 -7.65
N GLU A 226 27.10 -2.80 -8.18
CA GLU A 226 28.40 -3.46 -8.33
C GLU A 226 29.34 -3.18 -7.14
N GLY A 227 29.27 -1.99 -6.53
CA GLY A 227 30.07 -1.62 -5.36
C GLY A 227 29.58 -2.22 -4.04
N ALA A 228 28.27 -2.49 -3.90
CA ALA A 228 27.69 -3.09 -2.71
C ALA A 228 27.42 -4.60 -2.91
N SER A 229 27.83 -5.42 -1.94
CA SER A 229 27.57 -6.86 -1.98
C SER A 229 26.08 -7.17 -1.83
N TRP A 230 25.52 -8.02 -2.70
CA TRP A 230 24.17 -8.55 -2.52
C TRP A 230 24.16 -9.72 -1.52
N SER A 231 24.12 -9.39 -0.24
CA SER A 231 24.11 -10.38 0.84
C SER A 231 23.42 -9.85 2.10
N ALA A 232 23.06 -10.75 3.02
CA ALA A 232 22.48 -10.38 4.30
C ALA A 232 23.36 -9.45 5.14
N ALA A 233 24.69 -9.49 4.95
CA ALA A 233 25.63 -8.61 5.66
C ALA A 233 25.55 -7.14 5.23
N SER A 234 24.91 -6.85 4.09
CA SER A 234 24.66 -5.50 3.60
C SER A 234 23.41 -4.87 4.20
N PHE A 235 22.77 -5.51 5.18
CA PHE A 235 21.57 -5.04 5.86
C PHE A 235 21.78 -5.00 7.36
N SER A 236 21.03 -4.11 8.02
CA SER A 236 20.97 -4.08 9.48
C SER A 236 20.33 -5.34 10.05
N ALA A 237 20.59 -5.59 11.34
CA ALA A 237 19.74 -6.48 12.14
C ALA A 237 18.30 -5.94 12.18
N VAL A 238 17.36 -6.82 12.56
CA VAL A 238 15.97 -6.43 12.81
C VAL A 238 15.91 -5.44 13.98
N SER A 239 15.16 -4.36 13.79
CA SER A 239 14.95 -3.32 14.78
C SER A 239 13.46 -3.04 14.96
N SER A 240 13.06 -2.77 16.20
CA SER A 240 11.73 -2.23 16.54
C SER A 240 11.67 -0.71 16.53
N ALA A 241 12.77 -0.05 16.23
CA ALA A 241 12.84 1.39 15.98
C ALA A 241 13.27 1.66 14.54
N LEU A 242 12.68 2.70 13.95
CA LEU A 242 13.23 3.30 12.74
C LEU A 242 14.54 4.02 13.08
N VAL A 243 15.49 4.05 12.15
CA VAL A 243 16.79 4.72 12.37
C VAL A 243 16.57 6.19 12.71
N GLY A 244 17.06 6.65 13.86
CA GLY A 244 16.90 8.03 14.31
C GLY A 244 15.54 8.36 14.94
N SER A 245 14.66 7.36 15.12
CA SER A 245 13.33 7.51 15.73
C SER A 245 13.16 6.63 16.98
N ALA A 246 12.00 6.72 17.62
CA ALA A 246 11.61 5.88 18.75
C ALA A 246 11.17 4.47 18.29
N THR A 247 11.06 3.56 19.26
CA THR A 247 10.40 2.26 19.07
C THR A 247 8.97 2.46 18.62
N VAL A 248 8.55 1.70 17.61
CA VAL A 248 7.18 1.69 17.09
C VAL A 248 6.53 0.36 17.46
N ARG A 249 5.31 0.41 17.99
CA ARG A 249 4.57 -0.73 18.57
C ARG A 249 3.20 -0.86 17.93
N LEU A 250 2.59 -2.04 18.06
CA LEU A 250 1.23 -2.34 17.58
C LEU A 250 1.06 -2.15 16.06
N VAL A 251 2.12 -2.41 15.29
CA VAL A 251 2.17 -2.19 13.85
C VAL A 251 1.35 -3.24 13.12
N THR A 252 0.54 -2.79 12.16
CA THR A 252 -0.08 -3.60 11.11
C THR A 252 -0.01 -2.84 9.78
N TYR A 253 0.12 -3.56 8.66
CA TYR A 253 0.12 -3.02 7.30
C TYR A 253 1.14 -1.90 7.00
N PRO A 254 2.43 -2.07 7.32
CA PRO A 254 3.43 -1.08 6.92
C PRO A 254 3.47 -0.96 5.39
N ARG A 255 3.51 0.26 4.87
CA ARG A 255 3.70 0.54 3.44
C ARG A 255 4.67 1.69 3.25
N PHE A 256 5.55 1.53 2.27
CA PHE A 256 6.51 2.58 1.90
C PHE A 256 6.00 3.36 0.70
N VAL A 257 6.21 4.68 0.69
CA VAL A 257 5.80 5.55 -0.41
C VAL A 257 6.97 6.45 -0.82
N THR A 258 7.54 6.17 -1.98
CA THR A 258 8.68 6.91 -2.52
C THR A 258 8.24 8.28 -3.00
N GLU A 259 8.90 9.32 -2.52
CA GLU A 259 8.69 10.67 -3.03
C GLU A 259 9.30 10.82 -4.43
N PRO A 260 8.60 11.40 -5.42
CA PRO A 260 9.12 11.47 -6.80
C PRO A 260 10.44 12.23 -6.97
N GLY A 261 10.75 13.20 -6.12
CA GLY A 261 12.07 13.86 -6.06
C GLY A 261 13.19 12.98 -5.51
N GLY A 262 12.89 11.80 -4.97
CA GLY A 262 13.83 10.78 -4.51
C GLY A 262 14.52 11.09 -3.18
N ASN A 263 14.29 12.27 -2.59
CA ASN A 263 14.97 12.69 -1.36
C ASN A 263 14.31 12.13 -0.10
N ARG A 264 13.04 11.70 -0.23
CA ARG A 264 12.23 11.20 0.87
C ARG A 264 11.62 9.84 0.58
N LEU A 265 11.43 9.08 1.65
CA LEU A 265 10.62 7.87 1.65
C LEU A 265 9.65 7.98 2.82
N LEU A 266 8.35 7.86 2.57
CA LEU A 266 7.36 7.80 3.63
C LEU A 266 7.17 6.34 4.08
N LEU A 267 6.83 6.15 5.34
CA LEU A 267 6.28 4.91 5.89
C LEU A 267 4.93 5.26 6.51
N SER A 268 3.87 4.60 6.06
CA SER A 268 2.57 4.61 6.74
C SER A 268 2.31 3.25 7.35
N ALA A 269 1.73 3.22 8.54
CA ALA A 269 1.25 1.99 9.16
C ALA A 269 0.06 2.26 10.07
N ARG A 270 -0.78 1.24 10.24
CA ARG A 270 -1.82 1.26 11.27
C ARG A 270 -1.22 0.84 12.60
N LEU A 271 -1.39 1.66 13.64
CA LEU A 271 -1.04 1.34 15.01
C LEU A 271 -2.30 1.02 15.81
N GLY A 272 -2.35 -0.15 16.45
CA GLY A 272 -3.51 -0.58 17.24
C GLY A 272 -4.15 -1.87 16.72
N GLU A 273 -5.37 -2.14 17.18
CA GLU A 273 -6.14 -3.37 16.92
C GLU A 273 -7.24 -3.14 15.87
N SER A 274 -7.87 -4.22 15.43
CA SER A 274 -9.07 -4.14 14.58
C SER A 274 -10.25 -3.56 15.37
N GLY A 275 -10.98 -2.62 14.79
CA GLY A 275 -11.95 -1.77 15.45
C GLY A 275 -11.37 -0.64 16.29
N SER A 276 -10.05 -0.51 16.45
CA SER A 276 -9.43 0.53 17.29
C SER A 276 -7.94 0.72 16.94
N GLY A 277 -7.68 1.45 15.87
CA GLY A 277 -6.31 1.68 15.41
C GLY A 277 -6.19 2.83 14.43
N ASP A 278 -5.09 3.55 14.57
CA ASP A 278 -4.82 4.87 13.98
C ASP A 278 -3.80 4.75 12.84
N GLU A 279 -3.90 5.59 11.82
CA GLU A 279 -2.90 5.66 10.76
C GLU A 279 -1.82 6.68 11.12
N HIS A 280 -0.57 6.22 11.13
CA HIS A 280 0.60 7.03 11.45
C HIS A 280 1.54 7.14 10.26
N LEU A 281 2.25 8.27 10.19
CA LEU A 281 3.19 8.57 9.11
C LEU A 281 4.58 8.93 9.65
N TRP A 282 5.61 8.39 8.99
CA TRP A 282 7.01 8.74 9.18
C TRP A 282 7.64 9.16 7.85
N GLU A 283 8.66 10.00 7.91
CA GLU A 283 9.43 10.48 6.76
C GLU A 283 10.91 10.15 6.96
N TYR A 284 11.50 9.43 6.01
CA TYR A 284 12.93 9.21 5.86
C TYR A 284 13.54 10.33 5.05
N ASP A 285 14.65 10.88 5.54
CA ASP A 285 15.48 11.82 4.80
C ASP A 285 16.74 11.09 4.31
N ALA A 286 16.93 11.05 2.99
CA ALA A 286 18.05 10.36 2.34
C ALA A 286 19.41 11.04 2.61
N ALA A 287 19.45 12.34 2.94
CA ALA A 287 20.67 13.05 3.27
C ALA A 287 21.12 12.80 4.72
N THR A 288 20.17 12.69 5.66
CA THR A 288 20.51 12.38 7.06
C THR A 288 20.51 10.89 7.36
N HIS A 289 20.01 10.07 6.45
CA HIS A 289 19.80 8.63 6.58
C HIS A 289 18.97 8.23 7.81
N ALA A 290 17.98 9.06 8.17
CA ALA A 290 17.21 8.93 9.39
C ALA A 290 15.72 9.19 9.14
N TRP A 291 14.90 8.57 9.97
CA TRP A 291 13.45 8.74 10.01
C TRP A 291 13.07 9.77 11.05
N SER A 292 12.04 10.54 10.72
CA SER A 292 11.32 11.43 11.65
C SER A 292 9.84 11.03 11.69
N SER A 293 9.23 11.13 12.86
CA SER A 293 7.78 10.90 13.00
C SER A 293 7.03 12.16 12.60
N LEU A 294 6.10 12.05 11.65
CA LEU A 294 5.10 13.07 11.37
C LEU A 294 3.89 12.91 12.31
N GLY A 295 3.65 11.68 12.79
CA GLY A 295 2.60 11.38 13.76
C GLY A 295 1.34 10.81 13.12
N GLU A 296 0.29 10.71 13.92
CA GLU A 296 -1.03 10.27 13.51
C GLU A 296 -1.66 11.24 12.51
N TYR A 297 -2.37 10.74 11.50
CA TYR A 297 -3.11 11.57 10.54
C TYR A 297 -4.57 11.14 10.33
N ILE A 298 -4.90 9.87 10.58
CA ILE A 298 -6.29 9.39 10.65
C ILE A 298 -6.48 8.69 11.99
N GLU A 299 -7.47 9.17 12.73
CA GLU A 299 -7.88 8.65 14.03
C GLU A 299 -8.89 7.51 13.83
N GLY A 300 -8.70 6.42 14.55
CA GLY A 300 -9.62 5.29 14.60
C GLY A 300 -9.86 4.73 16.01
N THR A 301 -8.90 4.88 16.92
CA THR A 301 -8.94 4.31 18.27
C THR A 301 -10.12 4.84 19.10
N ASP A 302 -10.25 6.15 19.25
CA ASP A 302 -11.33 6.82 19.99
C ASP A 302 -12.66 6.75 19.23
N ALA A 303 -12.63 6.71 17.89
CA ALA A 303 -13.80 6.51 17.04
C ALA A 303 -14.37 5.09 17.12
N SER A 304 -13.64 4.12 17.70
CA SER A 304 -13.96 2.69 17.66
C SER A 304 -14.24 2.21 16.23
N MET A 305 -13.37 2.62 15.31
CA MET A 305 -13.51 2.41 13.87
C MET A 305 -12.10 2.34 13.25
N ASN A 306 -11.91 1.67 12.11
CA ASN A 306 -10.63 1.75 11.40
C ASN A 306 -10.79 2.29 10.00
N ALA A 307 -9.82 3.12 9.61
CA ALA A 307 -9.52 3.35 8.21
C ALA A 307 -8.82 2.14 7.63
N TYR A 308 -9.19 1.76 6.41
CA TYR A 308 -8.46 0.77 5.63
C TYR A 308 -8.09 1.34 4.28
N LEU A 309 -6.83 1.77 4.17
CA LEU A 309 -6.33 2.43 2.97
C LEU A 309 -6.31 1.49 1.76
N HIS A 310 -7.02 1.89 0.71
CA HIS A 310 -6.86 1.36 -0.65
C HIS A 310 -5.52 1.79 -1.26
N GLY A 311 -5.01 2.96 -0.87
CA GLY A 311 -3.64 3.37 -1.18
C GLY A 311 -3.25 4.70 -0.56
N LEU A 312 -1.94 4.94 -0.59
CA LEU A 312 -1.26 6.18 -0.26
C LEU A 312 -0.17 6.37 -1.32
N ALA A 313 -0.29 7.37 -2.19
CA ALA A 313 0.61 7.51 -3.32
C ALA A 313 0.74 8.98 -3.74
N TYR A 314 1.93 9.35 -4.23
CA TYR A 314 2.11 10.63 -4.89
C TYR A 314 1.48 10.61 -6.29
N THR A 315 1.10 11.79 -6.79
CA THR A 315 0.94 12.02 -8.23
C THR A 315 2.23 11.58 -8.93
N ARG A 316 2.12 10.79 -10.00
CA ARG A 316 3.30 10.33 -10.73
C ARG A 316 4.09 11.53 -11.26
N GLY A 317 5.36 11.64 -10.85
CA GLY A 317 6.22 12.78 -11.20
C GLY A 317 5.84 14.11 -10.54
N GLY A 318 4.83 14.14 -9.67
CA GLY A 318 4.37 15.33 -8.94
C GLY A 318 4.69 15.27 -7.44
N SER A 319 4.26 16.27 -6.68
CA SER A 319 4.53 16.36 -5.22
C SER A 319 3.30 16.15 -4.34
N ARG A 320 2.09 16.11 -4.92
CA ARG A 320 0.86 15.90 -4.16
C ARG A 320 0.72 14.45 -3.74
N LEU A 321 0.55 14.22 -2.45
CA LEU A 321 0.27 12.92 -1.85
C LEU A 321 -1.25 12.72 -1.74
N HIS A 322 -1.73 11.55 -2.10
CA HIS A 322 -3.16 11.20 -2.09
C HIS A 322 -3.38 9.99 -1.18
N ALA A 323 -4.49 9.97 -0.46
CA ALA A 323 -4.93 8.80 0.29
C ALA A 323 -6.42 8.54 0.02
N ALA A 324 -6.77 7.26 -0.17
CA ALA A 324 -8.15 6.81 -0.27
C ALA A 324 -8.36 5.56 0.58
N TRP A 325 -9.50 5.49 1.26
CA TRP A 325 -9.81 4.41 2.21
C TRP A 325 -11.32 4.17 2.29
N CYS A 326 -11.70 3.08 2.94
CA CYS A 326 -13.05 2.87 3.48
C CYS A 326 -12.99 2.82 5.01
N TRP A 327 -14.11 3.14 5.66
CA TRP A 327 -14.29 2.92 7.08
C TRP A 327 -14.74 1.49 7.36
N ARG A 328 -14.43 0.98 8.56
CA ARG A 328 -15.01 -0.23 9.13
C ARG A 328 -15.37 0.02 10.59
N ASP A 329 -16.66 -0.07 10.91
CA ASP A 329 -17.19 0.26 12.24
C ASP A 329 -16.92 -0.83 13.30
N THR A 330 -16.75 -2.08 12.91
CA THR A 330 -16.45 -3.20 13.83
C THR A 330 -15.42 -4.14 13.20
N PRO A 331 -14.88 -5.14 13.91
CA PRO A 331 -14.01 -6.14 13.27
C PRO A 331 -14.64 -6.86 12.07
N ASP A 332 -15.98 -6.95 12.00
CA ASP A 332 -16.70 -7.59 10.91
C ASP A 332 -16.61 -6.78 9.60
N ALA A 333 -16.11 -7.42 8.54
CA ALA A 333 -16.00 -6.86 7.19
C ALA A 333 -17.35 -6.44 6.57
N THR A 334 -18.49 -6.95 7.07
CA THR A 334 -19.82 -6.47 6.64
C THR A 334 -20.04 -4.99 6.96
N THR A 335 -19.30 -4.46 7.93
CA THR A 335 -19.37 -3.06 8.36
C THR A 335 -18.43 -2.13 7.59
N ASN A 336 -17.75 -2.62 6.54
CA ASN A 336 -17.05 -1.73 5.61
C ASN A 336 -18.04 -0.78 4.91
N HIS A 337 -17.74 0.50 4.85
CA HIS A 337 -18.57 1.50 4.17
C HIS A 337 -17.76 2.69 3.63
N ASP A 338 -18.38 3.36 2.65
CA ASP A 338 -17.91 4.55 1.93
C ASP A 338 -16.57 4.40 1.18
N LEU A 339 -16.35 5.31 0.24
CA LEU A 339 -15.04 5.65 -0.30
C LEU A 339 -14.71 7.07 0.14
N LEU A 340 -13.60 7.23 0.83
CA LEU A 340 -13.13 8.48 1.39
C LEU A 340 -11.81 8.91 0.75
N TYR A 341 -11.54 10.21 0.77
CA TYR A 341 -10.37 10.78 0.12
C TYR A 341 -9.85 12.04 0.80
N ILE A 342 -8.51 12.13 0.90
CA ILE A 342 -7.76 13.32 1.28
C ILE A 342 -6.50 13.45 0.42
N TYR A 343 -5.93 14.65 0.38
CA TYR A 343 -4.62 14.88 -0.21
C TYR A 343 -3.75 15.79 0.66
N SER A 344 -2.45 15.78 0.41
CA SER A 344 -1.46 16.64 1.05
C SER A 344 -0.50 17.22 0.01
N ASP A 345 -0.23 18.52 0.12
CA ASP A 345 0.72 19.25 -0.75
C ASP A 345 2.10 19.44 -0.10
N ASP A 346 2.29 18.93 1.12
CA ASP A 346 3.49 19.13 1.95
C ASP A 346 4.01 17.80 2.55
N HIS A 347 3.90 16.73 1.76
CA HIS A 347 4.39 15.38 2.07
C HIS A 347 3.75 14.78 3.33
N GLY A 348 2.45 15.00 3.53
CA GLY A 348 1.67 14.43 4.62
C GLY A 348 1.74 15.21 5.92
N ARG A 349 2.13 16.49 5.92
CA ARG A 349 2.15 17.34 7.14
C ARG A 349 0.77 17.97 7.38
N THR A 350 0.11 18.43 6.31
CA THR A 350 -1.26 18.91 6.33
C THR A 350 -2.10 18.18 5.29
N TRP A 351 -3.35 17.90 5.65
CA TRP A 351 -4.28 17.14 4.83
C TRP A 351 -5.52 17.96 4.51
N HIS A 352 -6.00 17.81 3.28
CA HIS A 352 -7.15 18.51 2.74
C HIS A 352 -8.17 17.53 2.18
N ASN A 353 -9.45 17.84 2.32
CA ASN A 353 -10.54 17.05 1.73
C ASN A 353 -10.65 17.29 0.21
N ASN A 354 -11.63 16.67 -0.45
CA ASN A 354 -11.82 16.83 -1.89
C ASN A 354 -12.13 18.27 -2.33
N ALA A 355 -12.75 19.07 -1.47
CA ALA A 355 -13.09 20.48 -1.71
C ALA A 355 -11.91 21.44 -1.49
N GLY A 356 -10.81 20.95 -0.93
CA GLY A 356 -9.61 21.73 -0.63
C GLY A 356 -9.60 22.36 0.77
N ASP A 357 -10.56 22.02 1.64
CA ASP A 357 -10.53 22.46 3.03
C ASP A 357 -9.48 21.64 3.80
N LYS A 358 -8.67 22.31 4.61
CA LYS A 358 -7.75 21.63 5.52
C LYS A 358 -8.55 20.88 6.59
N VAL A 359 -8.33 19.57 6.71
CA VAL A 359 -9.02 18.68 7.66
C VAL A 359 -8.11 18.14 8.76
N ALA A 360 -6.80 18.08 8.54
CA ALA A 360 -5.87 17.56 9.54
C ALA A 360 -4.46 18.15 9.42
N THR A 361 -3.68 17.97 10.49
CA THR A 361 -2.25 18.26 10.62
C THR A 361 -1.64 17.08 11.36
N SER A 362 -0.77 16.32 10.71
CA SER A 362 -0.22 15.09 11.28
C SER A 362 0.43 15.35 12.63
N GLY A 363 0.14 14.51 13.63
CA GLY A 363 0.63 14.64 15.00
C GLY A 363 0.01 15.76 15.83
N ALA A 364 -0.98 16.49 15.31
CA ALA A 364 -1.63 17.60 16.03
C ALA A 364 -3.17 17.59 15.96
N THR A 365 -3.75 17.40 14.77
CA THR A 365 -5.20 17.30 14.56
C THR A 365 -5.45 16.24 13.49
N PHE A 366 -6.42 15.35 13.68
CA PHE A 366 -6.54 14.13 12.88
C PHE A 366 -7.81 14.13 12.04
N VAL A 367 -7.80 13.37 10.95
CA VAL A 367 -9.03 12.97 10.27
C VAL A 367 -9.75 11.99 11.18
N ALA A 368 -10.93 12.38 11.67
CA ALA A 368 -11.77 11.55 12.52
C ALA A 368 -13.09 11.17 11.81
N ARG A 369 -13.87 10.29 12.43
CA ARG A 369 -15.16 9.80 11.89
C ARG A 369 -16.11 10.89 11.40
N ASP A 370 -16.22 11.97 12.15
CA ASP A 370 -17.16 13.08 11.93
C ASP A 370 -16.56 14.26 11.16
N THR A 371 -15.30 14.13 10.72
CA THR A 371 -14.64 15.15 9.92
C THR A 371 -15.40 15.33 8.60
N ALA A 372 -15.81 16.58 8.34
CA ALA A 372 -16.69 16.89 7.21
C ALA A 372 -15.98 16.80 5.85
N GLY A 373 -16.72 16.40 4.81
CA GLY A 373 -16.28 16.46 3.42
C GLY A 373 -15.33 15.34 2.96
N LEU A 374 -15.21 14.26 3.74
CA LEU A 374 -14.30 13.15 3.42
C LEU A 374 -14.88 12.12 2.45
N SER A 375 -16.17 11.79 2.59
CA SER A 375 -16.84 10.81 1.73
C SER A 375 -17.01 11.38 0.32
N VAL A 376 -16.32 10.76 -0.64
CA VAL A 376 -16.39 11.11 -2.07
C VAL A 376 -17.33 10.19 -2.83
N TRP A 377 -17.63 9.02 -2.27
CA TRP A 377 -18.67 8.15 -2.77
C TRP A 377 -19.31 7.35 -1.63
N SER A 378 -20.63 7.38 -1.52
CA SER A 378 -21.30 6.62 -0.47
C SER A 378 -21.51 5.17 -0.87
N ILE A 379 -21.10 4.26 0.01
CA ILE A 379 -21.30 2.82 -0.10
C ILE A 379 -21.76 2.35 1.27
N GLY A 380 -23.00 1.88 1.40
CA GLY A 380 -23.50 1.44 2.71
C GLY A 380 -22.78 0.19 3.24
N GLN A 381 -23.01 -0.12 4.52
CA GLN A 381 -22.65 -1.42 5.09
C GLN A 381 -23.47 -2.56 4.44
N ASN A 382 -23.02 -3.80 4.62
CA ASN A 382 -23.66 -5.01 4.07
C ASN A 382 -23.70 -5.03 2.54
N ARG A 383 -22.79 -4.27 1.91
CA ARG A 383 -22.65 -4.19 0.45
C ARG A 383 -21.56 -5.11 -0.11
N GLY A 384 -20.94 -5.95 0.72
CA GLY A 384 -19.82 -6.80 0.28
C GLY A 384 -18.59 -6.01 -0.14
N LEU A 385 -18.48 -4.74 0.31
CA LEU A 385 -17.31 -3.90 0.11
C LEU A 385 -16.12 -4.54 0.80
N ILE A 386 -15.08 -4.81 0.03
CA ILE A 386 -13.81 -5.28 0.57
C ILE A 386 -12.84 -4.10 0.75
N ASN A 387 -12.21 -4.06 1.92
CA ASN A 387 -11.22 -3.04 2.27
C ASN A 387 -9.85 -3.33 1.63
N GLN A 388 -8.92 -2.36 1.58
CA GLN A 388 -7.53 -2.52 1.11
C GLN A 388 -7.33 -3.04 -0.33
N GLU A 389 -8.26 -2.79 -1.25
CA GLU A 389 -8.10 -3.21 -2.66
C GLU A 389 -6.97 -2.45 -3.41
N HIS A 390 -7.24 -1.34 -4.12
CA HIS A 390 -6.13 -0.56 -4.68
C HIS A 390 -6.46 0.89 -5.03
N MET A 391 -5.47 1.78 -4.89
CA MET A 391 -5.46 3.12 -5.49
C MET A 391 -4.14 3.34 -6.25
N ALA A 392 -4.22 4.01 -7.39
CA ALA A 392 -3.08 4.54 -8.13
C ALA A 392 -3.37 5.99 -8.58
N VAL A 393 -2.33 6.78 -8.80
CA VAL A 393 -2.45 8.18 -9.23
C VAL A 393 -1.61 8.37 -10.48
N ASP A 394 -2.20 8.94 -11.52
CA ASP A 394 -1.53 9.10 -12.81
C ASP A 394 -0.66 10.38 -12.86
N ALA A 395 -0.04 10.64 -14.01
CA ALA A 395 0.84 11.81 -14.17
C ALA A 395 0.07 13.14 -14.22
N SER A 396 -1.23 13.08 -14.54
CA SER A 396 -2.11 14.24 -14.56
C SER A 396 -2.69 14.58 -13.18
N GLY A 397 -2.48 13.72 -12.17
CA GLY A 397 -3.06 13.86 -10.83
C GLY A 397 -4.51 13.35 -10.75
N ARG A 398 -4.96 12.54 -11.72
CA ARG A 398 -6.22 11.78 -11.59
C ARG A 398 -5.99 10.62 -10.63
N VAL A 399 -6.96 10.41 -9.74
CA VAL A 399 -6.89 9.36 -8.72
C VAL A 399 -7.78 8.21 -9.17
N HIS A 400 -7.21 7.01 -9.26
CA HIS A 400 -7.89 5.79 -9.70
C HIS A 400 -8.01 4.83 -8.52
N VAL A 401 -9.23 4.43 -8.16
CA VAL A 401 -9.49 3.47 -7.08
C VAL A 401 -10.25 2.29 -7.66
N LEU A 402 -9.74 1.08 -7.43
CA LEU A 402 -10.46 -0.17 -7.70
C LEU A 402 -11.13 -0.59 -6.41
N LEU A 403 -12.46 -0.73 -6.45
CA LEU A 403 -13.24 -1.29 -5.36
C LEU A 403 -14.14 -2.40 -5.88
N SER A 404 -14.46 -3.34 -5.00
CA SER A 404 -15.39 -4.42 -5.32
C SER A 404 -16.46 -4.58 -4.26
N HIS A 405 -17.72 -4.54 -4.71
CA HIS A 405 -18.91 -4.59 -3.86
C HIS A 405 -20.16 -4.97 -4.69
N LEU A 406 -21.32 -5.07 -4.05
CA LEU A 406 -22.60 -5.33 -4.69
C LEU A 406 -23.02 -4.16 -5.61
N PRO A 407 -23.38 -4.43 -6.87
CA PRO A 407 -24.01 -3.45 -7.75
C PRO A 407 -25.25 -2.81 -7.11
N ASP A 408 -25.55 -1.54 -7.43
CA ASP A 408 -26.63 -0.78 -6.79
C ASP A 408 -28.00 -1.48 -6.83
N ALA A 409 -28.28 -2.23 -7.91
CA ALA A 409 -29.52 -2.98 -8.09
C ALA A 409 -29.65 -4.21 -7.17
N GLU A 410 -28.54 -4.73 -6.65
CA GLU A 410 -28.53 -5.86 -5.72
C GLU A 410 -28.96 -5.42 -4.32
N ALA A 411 -29.77 -6.21 -3.64
CA ALA A 411 -30.10 -5.97 -2.23
C ALA A 411 -28.88 -6.21 -1.32
N SER A 412 -28.76 -5.38 -0.27
CA SER A 412 -27.75 -5.55 0.78
C SER A 412 -27.89 -6.91 1.47
N ASN A 413 -26.79 -7.45 1.95
CA ASN A 413 -26.75 -8.77 2.58
C ASN A 413 -25.74 -8.78 3.74
N ALA A 414 -26.24 -9.09 4.93
CA ALA A 414 -25.43 -9.14 6.15
C ALA A 414 -24.54 -10.39 6.27
N ASN A 415 -24.62 -11.31 5.32
CA ASN A 415 -23.61 -12.35 5.16
C ASN A 415 -22.59 -11.91 4.11
N PHE A 416 -21.36 -11.62 4.57
CA PHE A 416 -20.29 -11.11 3.72
C PHE A 416 -20.02 -12.02 2.51
N THR A 417 -19.88 -13.34 2.74
CA THR A 417 -19.63 -14.31 1.66
C THR A 417 -20.74 -14.29 0.60
N ASN A 418 -22.02 -14.23 1.00
CA ASN A 418 -23.16 -14.16 0.07
C ASN A 418 -23.28 -12.79 -0.63
N ALA A 419 -22.78 -11.72 -0.02
CA ALA A 419 -22.64 -10.43 -0.71
C ALA A 419 -21.53 -10.52 -1.77
N ARG A 420 -20.39 -11.12 -1.42
CA ARG A 420 -19.24 -11.30 -2.32
C ARG A 420 -19.57 -12.13 -3.55
N THR A 421 -20.33 -13.21 -3.46
CA THR A 421 -20.70 -14.04 -4.64
C THR A 421 -21.47 -13.30 -5.74
N ARG A 422 -22.09 -12.16 -5.43
CA ARG A 422 -22.81 -11.29 -6.39
C ARG A 422 -22.08 -9.99 -6.70
N SER A 423 -20.96 -9.73 -6.04
CA SER A 423 -20.21 -8.47 -6.19
C SER A 423 -19.50 -8.38 -7.53
N GLU A 424 -19.25 -7.15 -7.97
CA GLU A 424 -18.51 -6.80 -9.18
C GLU A 424 -17.37 -5.84 -8.84
N PHE A 425 -16.40 -5.72 -9.75
CA PHE A 425 -15.38 -4.68 -9.67
C PHE A 425 -15.87 -3.37 -10.28
N PHE A 426 -15.48 -2.27 -9.64
CA PHE A 426 -15.78 -0.90 -10.03
C PHE A 426 -14.50 -0.07 -10.02
N HIS A 427 -14.33 0.74 -11.04
CA HIS A 427 -13.29 1.75 -11.12
C HIS A 427 -13.89 3.11 -10.78
N TYR A 428 -13.37 3.72 -9.72
CA TYR A 428 -13.66 5.09 -9.32
C TYR A 428 -12.52 5.97 -9.80
N VAL A 429 -12.83 7.08 -10.47
CA VAL A 429 -11.82 8.03 -10.92
C VAL A 429 -12.16 9.43 -10.48
N ARG A 430 -11.19 10.10 -9.86
CA ARG A 430 -11.22 11.53 -9.59
C ARG A 430 -10.57 12.25 -10.77
N GLY A 431 -11.32 13.11 -11.46
CA GLY A 431 -10.81 14.02 -12.46
C GLY A 431 -9.85 15.06 -11.87
N THR A 432 -9.11 15.75 -12.75
CA THR A 432 -8.21 16.84 -12.35
C THR A 432 -8.99 18.05 -11.80
N ASP A 433 -10.26 18.18 -12.16
CA ASP A 433 -11.22 19.16 -11.62
C ASP A 433 -11.77 18.78 -10.23
N GLY A 434 -11.48 17.57 -9.74
CA GLY A 434 -11.98 17.04 -8.47
C GLY A 434 -13.35 16.36 -8.52
N THR A 435 -13.92 16.19 -9.70
CA THR A 435 -15.16 15.42 -9.90
C THR A 435 -14.86 13.92 -9.84
N TRP A 436 -15.68 13.16 -9.11
CA TRP A 436 -15.59 11.69 -9.07
C TRP A 436 -16.59 11.05 -10.02
N THR A 437 -16.13 10.06 -10.80
CA THR A 437 -17.00 9.16 -11.59
C THR A 437 -16.74 7.71 -11.20
N ARG A 438 -17.71 6.84 -11.53
CA ARG A 438 -17.63 5.39 -11.29
C ARG A 438 -18.01 4.64 -12.55
N HIS A 439 -17.22 3.63 -12.88
CA HIS A 439 -17.43 2.73 -14.02
C HIS A 439 -17.43 1.28 -13.52
N GLY A 440 -18.45 0.51 -13.88
CA GLY A 440 -18.45 -0.93 -13.63
C GLY A 440 -17.57 -1.64 -14.64
N LEU A 441 -16.72 -2.56 -14.18
CA LEU A 441 -15.89 -3.37 -15.07
C LEU A 441 -16.70 -4.47 -15.79
N GLY A 442 -17.91 -4.79 -15.29
CA GLY A 442 -18.70 -5.93 -15.76
C GLY A 442 -18.10 -7.29 -15.41
N LEU A 443 -17.11 -7.31 -14.51
CA LEU A 443 -16.38 -8.50 -14.10
C LEU A 443 -16.73 -8.85 -12.65
N ARG A 444 -17.14 -10.11 -12.44
CA ARG A 444 -17.44 -10.66 -11.10
C ARG A 444 -16.15 -10.79 -10.28
N VAL A 445 -16.30 -10.60 -8.97
CA VAL A 445 -15.23 -10.86 -8.01
C VAL A 445 -14.93 -12.34 -7.86
N VAL A 446 -13.75 -12.65 -7.35
CA VAL A 446 -13.33 -14.02 -7.04
C VAL A 446 -13.10 -14.12 -5.55
N GLN A 447 -14.01 -14.80 -4.86
CA GLN A 447 -13.96 -14.98 -3.41
C GLN A 447 -13.78 -13.63 -2.67
N ASN A 448 -12.88 -13.60 -1.69
CA ASN A 448 -12.53 -12.43 -0.90
C ASN A 448 -11.19 -11.84 -1.35
N PHE A 449 -10.76 -12.12 -2.58
CA PHE A 449 -9.53 -11.56 -3.13
C PHE A 449 -9.74 -10.18 -3.72
N ARG A 450 -8.67 -9.40 -3.72
CA ARG A 450 -8.60 -8.00 -4.13
C ARG A 450 -7.80 -7.86 -5.41
N GLY A 451 -8.18 -6.92 -6.27
CA GLY A 451 -7.44 -6.60 -7.49
C GLY A 451 -6.39 -5.52 -7.29
N LYS A 452 -5.59 -5.27 -8.34
CA LYS A 452 -4.62 -4.17 -8.43
C LYS A 452 -4.87 -3.32 -9.67
N LEU A 453 -4.49 -2.05 -9.61
CA LEU A 453 -4.44 -1.14 -10.75
C LEU A 453 -3.00 -0.85 -11.12
N ALA A 454 -2.69 -0.89 -12.41
CA ALA A 454 -1.45 -0.40 -12.98
C ALA A 454 -1.77 0.64 -14.07
N ILE A 455 -1.00 1.72 -14.14
CA ILE A 455 -1.22 2.81 -15.10
C ILE A 455 0.00 2.90 -16.00
N SER A 456 -0.21 2.83 -17.31
CA SER A 456 0.87 2.91 -18.30
C SER A 456 1.39 4.33 -18.53
N SER A 457 2.43 4.47 -19.35
CA SER A 457 2.92 5.77 -19.84
C SER A 457 1.91 6.50 -20.73
N THR A 458 0.98 5.76 -21.35
CA THR A 458 -0.13 6.31 -22.16
C THR A 458 -1.37 6.64 -21.33
N GLU A 459 -1.26 6.58 -20.00
CA GLU A 459 -2.34 6.82 -19.03
C GLU A 459 -3.53 5.84 -19.16
N ASN A 460 -3.39 4.77 -19.96
CA ASN A 460 -4.27 3.61 -19.92
C ASN A 460 -4.14 2.92 -18.56
N VAL A 461 -5.28 2.50 -18.01
CA VAL A 461 -5.39 1.85 -16.70
C VAL A 461 -5.67 0.37 -16.93
N TYR A 462 -4.96 -0.48 -16.22
CA TYR A 462 -5.09 -1.94 -16.25
C TYR A 462 -5.52 -2.43 -14.87
N ALA A 463 -6.60 -3.19 -14.81
CA ALA A 463 -7.03 -3.92 -13.61
C ALA A 463 -6.54 -5.36 -13.71
N ILE A 464 -5.65 -5.74 -12.79
CA ILE A 464 -5.17 -7.11 -12.62
C ILE A 464 -6.05 -7.72 -11.53
N LEU A 465 -6.88 -8.69 -11.91
CA LEU A 465 -7.86 -9.30 -11.01
C LEU A 465 -7.31 -10.58 -10.38
N PRO A 466 -7.82 -11.02 -9.21
CA PRO A 466 -7.26 -12.14 -8.45
C PRO A 466 -7.05 -13.46 -9.20
N ASP A 467 -7.93 -13.76 -10.14
CA ASP A 467 -7.82 -14.96 -10.96
C ASP A 467 -6.95 -14.76 -12.20
N LEU A 468 -6.22 -13.65 -12.34
CA LEU A 468 -5.42 -13.27 -13.51
C LEU A 468 -6.20 -12.88 -14.78
N ARG A 469 -7.47 -12.54 -14.64
CA ARG A 469 -8.10 -11.68 -15.66
C ARG A 469 -7.44 -10.31 -15.63
N ILE A 470 -7.02 -9.81 -16.79
CA ILE A 470 -6.53 -8.45 -16.96
C ILE A 470 -7.51 -7.69 -17.83
N ALA A 471 -8.05 -6.60 -17.31
CA ALA A 471 -8.92 -5.69 -18.05
C ALA A 471 -8.25 -4.33 -18.21
N GLY A 472 -8.60 -3.57 -19.25
CA GLY A 472 -8.05 -2.24 -19.49
C GLY A 472 -9.11 -1.20 -19.85
N ALA A 473 -8.83 0.05 -19.50
CA ALA A 473 -9.62 1.23 -19.84
C ALA A 473 -8.71 2.40 -20.23
N SER A 474 -9.24 3.35 -20.99
CA SER A 474 -8.47 4.43 -21.62
C SER A 474 -8.95 5.82 -21.19
N PRO A 475 -8.06 6.82 -21.11
CA PRO A 475 -8.48 8.21 -20.93
C PRO A 475 -9.38 8.73 -22.07
N ARG A 476 -9.33 8.11 -23.27
CA ARG A 476 -10.04 8.55 -24.48
C ARG A 476 -11.54 8.76 -24.28
N ASP A 477 -12.18 7.92 -23.49
CA ASP A 477 -13.61 8.01 -23.16
C ASP A 477 -13.84 8.29 -21.67
N GLY A 478 -12.83 8.84 -20.98
CA GLY A 478 -12.87 9.09 -19.55
C GLY A 478 -12.88 7.80 -18.72
N TYR A 479 -12.27 6.72 -19.21
CA TYR A 479 -12.23 5.40 -18.56
C TYR A 479 -13.59 4.70 -18.48
N ALA A 480 -14.54 5.10 -19.34
CA ALA A 480 -15.91 4.60 -19.28
C ALA A 480 -16.03 3.15 -19.76
N THR A 481 -15.20 2.74 -20.73
CA THR A 481 -15.23 1.40 -21.31
C THR A 481 -14.08 0.54 -20.80
N TRP A 482 -14.44 -0.58 -20.15
CA TRP A 482 -13.50 -1.61 -19.72
C TRP A 482 -13.55 -2.82 -20.66
N THR A 483 -12.39 -3.28 -21.11
CA THR A 483 -12.25 -4.44 -22.00
C THR A 483 -11.42 -5.52 -21.30
N LEU A 484 -11.89 -6.77 -21.30
CA LEU A 484 -11.07 -7.92 -20.90
C LEU A 484 -10.00 -8.17 -21.96
N LEU A 485 -8.72 -8.07 -21.59
CA LEU A 485 -7.57 -8.15 -22.48
C LEU A 485 -6.88 -9.52 -22.42
N ASP A 486 -6.84 -10.14 -21.23
CA ASP A 486 -6.24 -11.46 -21.02
C ASP A 486 -7.03 -12.21 -19.93
N ASP A 487 -7.31 -13.49 -20.16
CA ASP A 487 -7.85 -14.44 -19.17
C ASP A 487 -7.22 -15.83 -19.29
N ALA A 488 -6.09 -15.95 -20.00
CA ALA A 488 -5.50 -17.23 -20.40
C ALA A 488 -5.03 -18.06 -19.20
N ASP A 489 -4.65 -17.38 -18.12
CA ASP A 489 -4.23 -17.98 -16.86
C ASP A 489 -5.34 -18.03 -15.79
N SER A 490 -6.61 -17.82 -16.19
CA SER A 490 -7.72 -17.72 -15.25
C SER A 490 -7.77 -18.92 -14.28
N GLY A 491 -7.66 -18.65 -12.98
CA GLY A 491 -7.76 -19.65 -11.91
C GLY A 491 -6.51 -20.48 -11.64
N ARG A 492 -5.40 -20.28 -12.37
CA ARG A 492 -4.11 -20.95 -12.11
C ARG A 492 -3.51 -20.57 -10.74
N PHE A 493 -3.85 -19.38 -10.26
CA PHE A 493 -3.32 -18.79 -9.05
C PHE A 493 -4.36 -18.72 -7.93
N PHE A 494 -3.88 -18.38 -6.74
CA PHE A 494 -4.65 -18.24 -5.53
C PHE A 494 -4.08 -17.03 -4.77
N SER A 495 -4.92 -16.24 -4.09
CA SER A 495 -4.57 -14.95 -3.49
C SER A 495 -4.66 -13.73 -4.42
N ASP A 496 -4.33 -12.57 -3.87
CA ASP A 496 -4.36 -11.27 -4.56
C ASP A 496 -3.16 -11.14 -5.55
N PRO A 497 -3.33 -10.42 -6.68
CA PRO A 497 -2.22 -10.04 -7.52
C PRO A 497 -1.29 -9.07 -6.79
N LEU A 498 0.00 -9.20 -7.06
CA LEU A 498 1.00 -8.19 -6.75
C LEU A 498 1.68 -7.76 -8.04
N ILE A 499 2.00 -6.46 -8.17
CA ILE A 499 2.42 -5.88 -9.43
C ILE A 499 3.67 -5.02 -9.24
N ASP A 500 4.53 -5.01 -10.25
CA ASP A 500 5.61 -4.04 -10.37
C ASP A 500 5.12 -2.83 -11.17
N ALA A 501 4.40 -1.92 -10.49
CA ALA A 501 3.85 -0.73 -11.13
C ALA A 501 4.97 0.15 -11.70
N ALA A 502 6.09 0.31 -10.98
CA ALA A 502 7.24 1.12 -11.41
C ALA A 502 7.83 0.64 -12.74
N ARG A 503 7.86 -0.67 -13.00
CA ARG A 503 8.31 -1.20 -14.29
C ARG A 503 7.37 -0.81 -15.43
N LEU A 504 6.06 -0.86 -15.20
CA LEU A 504 5.09 -0.46 -16.24
C LEU A 504 5.26 1.01 -16.60
N GLU A 505 5.48 1.86 -15.60
CA GLU A 505 5.69 3.30 -15.77
C GLU A 505 6.92 3.65 -16.60
N THR A 506 8.00 2.89 -16.41
CA THR A 506 9.32 3.22 -16.96
C THR A 506 9.63 2.51 -18.27
N SER A 507 8.94 1.41 -18.57
CA SER A 507 9.29 0.53 -19.69
C SER A 507 8.11 -0.04 -20.47
N ASP A 508 6.86 0.30 -20.11
CA ASP A 508 5.65 -0.30 -20.68
C ASP A 508 5.65 -1.85 -20.59
N GLU A 509 6.33 -2.38 -19.57
CA GLU A 509 6.36 -3.80 -19.21
C GLU A 509 5.84 -3.98 -17.79
N LEU A 510 4.97 -4.96 -17.59
CA LEU A 510 4.39 -5.25 -16.28
C LEU A 510 4.85 -6.63 -15.83
N THR A 511 5.48 -6.71 -14.65
CA THR A 511 5.63 -7.99 -13.96
C THR A 511 4.49 -8.17 -12.97
N VAL A 512 3.83 -9.32 -13.05
CA VAL A 512 2.80 -9.73 -12.10
C VAL A 512 3.34 -10.88 -11.25
N TYR A 513 3.39 -10.67 -9.94
CA TYR A 513 3.80 -11.63 -8.93
C TYR A 513 2.57 -12.41 -8.47
N TYR A 514 2.67 -13.76 -8.49
CA TYR A 514 1.61 -14.63 -7.99
C TYR A 514 2.13 -15.92 -7.36
N PRO A 515 1.60 -16.31 -6.19
CA PRO A 515 1.80 -17.65 -5.68
C PRO A 515 0.88 -18.65 -6.41
N GLN A 516 1.43 -19.77 -6.85
CA GLN A 516 0.69 -20.82 -7.55
C GLN A 516 -0.25 -21.55 -6.59
N ARG A 517 -1.48 -21.82 -7.04
CA ARG A 517 -2.47 -22.54 -6.24
C ARG A 517 -1.93 -23.91 -5.80
N SER A 518 -2.02 -24.18 -4.49
CA SER A 518 -1.61 -25.45 -3.86
C SER A 518 -0.15 -25.83 -4.13
N SER A 519 0.74 -24.85 -4.29
CA SER A 519 2.16 -25.04 -4.59
C SER A 519 3.01 -24.02 -3.84
N VAL A 520 4.24 -24.41 -3.49
CA VAL A 520 5.25 -23.49 -2.93
C VAL A 520 5.89 -22.59 -4.01
N ASP A 521 5.49 -22.76 -5.27
CA ASP A 521 6.01 -21.97 -6.37
C ASP A 521 5.40 -20.57 -6.36
N ILE A 522 6.25 -19.56 -6.53
CA ILE A 522 5.84 -18.18 -6.80
C ILE A 522 6.34 -17.84 -8.21
N TRP A 523 5.44 -17.29 -9.03
CA TRP A 523 5.69 -16.94 -10.42
C TRP A 523 5.77 -15.43 -10.59
N GLY A 524 6.67 -15.00 -11.49
CA GLY A 524 6.64 -13.69 -12.12
C GLY A 524 6.18 -13.86 -13.56
N LEU A 525 5.06 -13.26 -13.92
CA LEU A 525 4.54 -13.24 -15.28
C LEU A 525 4.90 -11.91 -15.92
N GLU A 526 5.50 -11.95 -17.10
CA GLU A 526 5.95 -10.76 -17.81
C GLU A 526 4.95 -10.41 -18.91
N TYR A 527 4.44 -9.19 -18.85
CA TYR A 527 3.57 -8.62 -19.85
C TYR A 527 4.23 -7.39 -20.48
N ALA A 528 3.85 -7.07 -21.70
CA ALA A 528 4.18 -5.80 -22.35
C ALA A 528 2.93 -5.19 -22.97
N LEU A 529 2.89 -3.87 -23.04
CA LEU A 529 1.85 -3.16 -23.79
C LEU A 529 1.96 -3.47 -25.30
N GLN A 530 0.86 -3.31 -26.03
CA GLN A 530 0.77 -3.58 -27.47
C GLN A 530 0.91 -2.34 -28.34
#